data_AF-A0A259GN68-F1
#
_entry.id   AF-A0A259GN68-F1
#
_cell.length_a   1.000
_cell.length_b   1.000
_cell.length_c   1.000
_cell.angle_alpha   90.00
_cell.angle_beta   90.00
_cell.angle_gamma   90.00
#
_symmetry.space_group_name_H-M   'P 1'
#
loop_
_entity.id
_entity.type
_entity.pdbx_description
1 polymer ?
#
loop_
_entity_poly.entity_id
_entity_poly.type
_entity_poly.pdbx_seq_one_letter_code
_entity_poly.pdbx_strand_id
1 'polypeptide(L)'
;MVNLLNFNQQQLAQWFVDQGEKPFRAKQLMRWMHHFGVHDFEQMTDIAKSLREKLATQAEIVLPNVQHEQVSNDGTRKWLIGTDAANSIETVFIPEDDRGTLCVSSQVGCALECTFCSTGRQGFN
;
A
#
# COMPACT_ATOMS: atom_id res chain seq x y z
N MET A 1 -14.61 2.11 -7.83
CA MET A 1 -13.28 2.31 -8.45
C MET A 1 -12.42 1.10 -8.12
N VAL A 2 -11.41 0.81 -8.94
CA VAL A 2 -10.42 -0.24 -8.68
C VAL A 2 -9.20 0.37 -7.98
N ASN A 3 -8.83 -0.11 -6.80
CA ASN A 3 -7.58 0.31 -6.16
C ASN A 3 -6.38 -0.38 -6.84
N LEU A 4 -5.53 0.41 -7.48
CA LEU A 4 -4.42 -0.08 -8.30
C LEU A 4 -3.27 -0.66 -7.48
N LEU A 5 -3.22 -0.39 -6.17
CA LEU A 5 -2.26 -1.01 -5.25
C LEU A 5 -2.48 -2.52 -5.07
N ASN A 6 -3.65 -3.04 -5.46
CA ASN A 6 -3.96 -4.47 -5.40
C ASN A 6 -3.38 -5.27 -6.58
N PHE A 7 -2.74 -4.62 -7.53
CA PHE A 7 -2.17 -5.27 -8.70
C PHE A 7 -0.65 -5.38 -8.64
N ASN A 8 -0.14 -6.56 -8.93
CA ASN A 8 1.24 -6.71 -9.39
C ASN A 8 1.40 -6.19 -10.84
N GLN A 9 2.63 -6.15 -11.35
CA GLN A 9 2.92 -5.55 -12.65
C GLN A 9 2.19 -6.23 -13.81
N GLN A 10 2.06 -7.56 -13.77
CA GLN A 10 1.40 -8.34 -14.82
C GLN A 10 -0.12 -8.10 -14.79
N GLN A 11 -0.72 -8.12 -13.61
CA GLN A 11 -2.14 -7.82 -13.42
C GLN A 11 -2.49 -6.40 -13.86
N LEU A 12 -1.66 -5.41 -13.53
CA LEU A 12 -1.88 -4.04 -13.95
C LEU A 12 -1.73 -3.88 -15.47
N ALA A 13 -0.76 -4.57 -16.08
CA ALA A 13 -0.60 -4.58 -17.53
C ALA A 13 -1.83 -5.18 -18.24
N GLN A 14 -2.36 -6.28 -17.71
CA GLN A 14 -3.60 -6.88 -18.22
C GLN A 14 -4.79 -5.93 -18.04
N TRP A 15 -4.92 -5.32 -16.86
CA TRP A 15 -5.98 -4.35 -16.60
C TRP A 15 -5.96 -3.18 -17.61
N PHE A 16 -4.78 -2.65 -17.94
CA PHE A 16 -4.65 -1.62 -18.98
C PHE A 16 -5.10 -2.13 -20.36
N VAL A 17 -4.75 -3.37 -20.73
CA VAL A 17 -5.20 -3.97 -22.00
C VAL A 17 -6.73 -4.09 -22.04
N ASP A 18 -7.36 -4.50 -20.94
CA ASP A 18 -8.81 -4.60 -20.83
C ASP A 18 -9.50 -3.23 -20.93
N GLN A 19 -8.79 -2.16 -20.55
CA GLN A 19 -9.22 -0.77 -20.76
C GLN A 19 -8.91 -0.26 -22.19
N GLY A 20 -8.32 -1.05 -23.08
CA GLY A 20 -7.93 -0.60 -24.43
C GLY A 20 -6.66 0.25 -24.47
N GLU A 21 -5.84 0.21 -23.42
CA GLU A 21 -4.56 0.89 -23.33
C GLU A 21 -3.39 -0.06 -23.60
N LYS A 22 -2.22 0.50 -23.90
CA LYS A 22 -1.00 -0.30 -24.12
C LYS A 22 -0.44 -0.84 -22.79
N PRO A 23 0.04 -2.09 -22.74
CA PRO A 23 0.47 -2.73 -21.48
C PRO A 23 1.68 -2.05 -20.82
N PHE A 24 2.50 -1.31 -21.57
CA PHE A 24 3.64 -0.60 -20.99
C PHE A 24 3.23 0.52 -20.01
N ARG A 25 1.98 1.00 -20.09
CA ARG A 25 1.44 1.99 -19.15
C ARG A 25 1.51 1.51 -17.70
N ALA A 26 1.45 0.20 -17.46
CA ALA A 26 1.63 -0.37 -16.13
C ALA A 26 2.98 0.02 -15.49
N LYS A 27 4.08 -0.05 -16.25
CA LYS A 27 5.41 0.33 -15.73
C LYS A 27 5.50 1.83 -15.44
N GLN A 28 4.89 2.66 -16.29
CA GLN A 28 4.84 4.10 -16.06
C GLN A 28 4.09 4.42 -14.77
N LEU A 29 2.91 3.82 -14.59
CA LEU A 29 2.09 4.04 -13.41
C LEU A 29 2.74 3.51 -12.13
N MET A 30 3.35 2.32 -12.16
CA MET A 30 4.07 1.77 -11.02
C MET A 30 5.26 2.62 -10.60
N ARG A 31 5.95 3.27 -11.55
CA ARG A 31 7.01 4.22 -11.23
C ARG A 31 6.45 5.41 -10.43
N TRP A 32 5.32 5.97 -10.84
CA TRP A 32 4.65 7.05 -10.10
C TRP A 32 4.23 6.62 -8.70
N MET A 33 3.58 5.46 -8.57
CA MET A 33 3.11 4.95 -7.29
C MET A 33 4.26 4.64 -6.31
N HIS A 34 5.29 3.92 -6.76
CA HIS A 34 6.28 3.34 -5.85
C HIS A 34 7.62 4.06 -5.81
N HIS A 35 8.07 4.69 -6.90
CA HIS A 35 9.33 5.44 -6.87
C HIS A 35 9.12 6.90 -6.46
N PHE A 36 8.02 7.52 -6.92
CA PHE A 36 7.71 8.91 -6.62
C PHE A 36 6.71 9.07 -5.47
N GLY A 37 6.06 7.99 -5.02
CA GLY A 37 5.06 8.05 -3.94
C GLY A 37 3.80 8.84 -4.31
N VAL A 38 3.51 8.99 -5.61
CA VAL A 38 2.39 9.79 -6.11
C VAL A 38 1.14 8.92 -6.25
N HIS A 39 0.05 9.39 -5.66
CA HIS A 39 -1.25 8.73 -5.61
C HIS A 39 -2.36 9.56 -6.26
N ASP A 40 -2.01 10.73 -6.81
CA ASP A 40 -2.88 11.60 -7.59
C ASP A 40 -2.51 11.52 -9.07
N PHE A 41 -3.45 11.08 -9.90
CA PHE A 41 -3.23 10.93 -11.34
C PHE A 41 -2.88 12.26 -12.00
N GLU A 42 -3.40 13.40 -11.52
CA GLU A 42 -3.12 14.70 -12.14
C GLU A 42 -1.63 15.07 -12.07
N GLN A 43 -0.90 14.58 -11.08
CA GLN A 43 0.53 14.86 -10.93
C GLN A 43 1.41 14.04 -11.90
N MET A 44 0.86 13.05 -12.59
CA MET A 44 1.60 12.14 -13.47
C MET A 44 1.81 12.75 -14.86
N THR A 45 2.68 13.75 -14.96
CA THR A 45 2.80 14.64 -16.13
C THR A 45 3.24 13.98 -17.43
N ASP A 46 3.87 12.80 -17.38
CA ASP A 46 4.26 12.01 -18.56
C ASP A 46 3.16 11.04 -19.05
N ILE A 47 2.01 11.02 -18.38
CA ILE A 47 0.79 10.32 -18.77
C ILE A 47 -0.15 11.30 -19.48
N ALA A 48 -0.62 10.90 -20.67
CA ALA A 48 -1.52 11.71 -21.48
C ALA A 48 -2.76 12.13 -20.67
N LYS A 49 -3.20 13.38 -20.83
CA LYS A 49 -4.34 13.94 -20.07
C LYS A 49 -5.60 13.06 -20.17
N SER A 50 -5.92 12.58 -21.37
CA SER A 50 -7.06 11.68 -21.59
C SER A 50 -6.98 10.39 -20.77
N LEU A 51 -5.78 9.85 -20.56
CA LEU A 51 -5.57 8.67 -19.73
C LEU A 51 -5.67 9.01 -18.24
N ARG A 52 -5.14 10.15 -17.80
CA ARG A 52 -5.30 10.62 -16.41
C ARG A 52 -6.78 10.82 -16.05
N GLU A 53 -7.54 11.48 -16.91
CA GLU A 53 -8.99 11.67 -16.76
C GLU A 53 -9.73 10.34 -16.70
N LYS A 54 -9.39 9.39 -17.58
CA LYS A 54 -9.97 8.05 -17.57
C LYS A 54 -9.68 7.31 -16.26
N LEU A 55 -8.42 7.30 -15.82
CA LEU A 55 -8.00 6.67 -14.56
C LEU A 55 -8.77 7.26 -13.38
N ALA A 56 -8.94 8.58 -13.30
CA ALA A 56 -9.67 9.25 -12.24
C ALA A 56 -11.15 8.86 -12.13
N THR A 57 -11.74 8.28 -13.18
CA THR A 57 -13.14 7.80 -13.17
C THR A 57 -13.28 6.31 -12.87
N GLN A 58 -12.23 5.52 -13.08
CA GLN A 58 -12.28 4.06 -13.05
C GLN A 58 -11.48 3.45 -11.91
N ALA A 59 -10.43 4.14 -11.49
CA ALA A 59 -9.41 3.62 -10.60
C ALA A 59 -9.02 4.64 -9.52
N GLU A 60 -8.32 4.17 -8.51
CA GLU A 60 -7.82 4.96 -7.41
C GLU A 60 -6.49 4.39 -6.89
N ILE A 61 -5.73 5.19 -6.14
CA ILE A 61 -4.53 4.78 -5.43
C ILE A 61 -4.74 5.17 -3.97
N VAL A 62 -5.40 4.30 -3.20
CA VAL A 62 -5.79 4.58 -1.81
C VAL A 62 -4.90 3.78 -0.88
N LEU A 63 -4.09 4.50 -0.11
CA LEU A 63 -3.29 3.94 0.98
C LEU A 63 -4.18 3.61 2.18
N PRO A 64 -3.82 2.61 2.99
CA PRO A 64 -4.54 2.34 4.22
C PRO A 64 -4.35 3.50 5.21
N ASN A 65 -5.37 3.73 6.05
CA ASN A 65 -5.38 4.86 6.96
C ASN A 65 -4.49 4.59 8.20
N VAL A 66 -3.62 5.55 8.54
CA VAL A 66 -2.87 5.53 9.79
C VAL A 66 -3.76 6.09 10.90
N GLN A 67 -4.18 5.23 11.81
CA GLN A 67 -5.03 5.61 12.95
C GLN A 67 -4.21 6.19 14.10
N HIS A 68 -2.97 5.72 14.29
CA HIS A 68 -2.09 6.17 15.36
C HIS A 68 -0.62 6.04 14.94
N GLU A 69 0.22 6.98 15.39
CA GLU A 69 1.68 6.95 15.22
C GLU A 69 2.36 7.09 16.58
N GLN A 70 3.41 6.31 16.81
CA GLN A 70 4.34 6.46 17.92
C GLN A 70 5.76 6.56 17.38
N VAL A 71 6.52 7.51 17.91
CA VAL A 71 7.93 7.72 17.58
C VAL A 71 8.76 7.53 18.84
N SER A 72 9.70 6.58 18.78
CA SER A 72 10.67 6.30 19.83
C SER A 72 11.86 7.26 19.76
N ASN A 73 12.59 7.38 20.87
CA ASN A 73 13.80 8.21 20.95
C ASN A 73 14.95 7.70 20.06
N ASP A 74 14.96 6.41 19.74
CA ASP A 74 15.92 5.80 18.80
C ASP A 74 15.52 5.99 17.32
N GLY A 75 14.41 6.70 17.06
CA GLY A 75 13.88 6.93 15.72
C GLY A 75 12.93 5.84 15.22
N THR A 76 12.75 4.73 15.95
CA THR A 76 11.75 3.71 15.61
C THR A 76 10.37 4.33 15.52
N ARG A 77 9.64 4.03 14.45
CA ARG A 77 8.26 4.49 14.24
C ARG A 77 7.33 3.30 14.20
N LYS A 78 6.27 3.35 14.98
CA LYS A 78 5.22 2.34 15.02
C LYS A 78 3.90 2.98 14.61
N TRP A 79 3.26 2.42 13.60
CA TRP A 79 1.96 2.83 13.11
C TRP A 79 0.91 1.76 13.40
N LEU A 80 -0.25 2.21 13.86
CA LEU A 80 -1.49 1.42 13.84
C LEU A 80 -2.24 1.78 12.56
N ILE A 81 -2.42 0.79 11.68
CA ILE A 81 -3.02 0.95 10.36
C ILE A 81 -4.39 0.29 10.38
N GLY A 82 -5.43 1.06 10.03
CA GLY A 82 -6.79 0.54 9.90
C GLY A 82 -6.94 -0.34 8.66
N THR A 83 -7.56 -1.50 8.82
CA THR A 83 -7.87 -2.44 7.72
C THR A 83 -9.34 -2.43 7.33
N ASP A 84 -10.22 -2.24 8.30
CA ASP A 84 -11.66 -2.02 8.12
C ASP A 84 -12.23 -1.18 9.29
N ALA A 85 -13.55 -1.18 9.48
CA ALA A 85 -14.22 -0.41 10.53
C ALA A 85 -13.91 -0.88 11.96
N ALA A 86 -13.48 -2.12 12.15
CA ALA A 86 -13.28 -2.74 13.47
C ALA A 86 -11.84 -3.23 13.69
N ASN A 87 -11.05 -3.42 12.62
CA ASN A 87 -9.77 -4.09 12.66
C ASN A 87 -8.60 -3.18 12.26
N SER A 88 -7.46 -3.41 12.93
CA SER A 88 -6.21 -2.72 12.67
C SER A 88 -5.02 -3.67 12.74
N ILE A 89 -3.97 -3.34 12.01
CA ILE A 89 -2.67 -4.03 12.02
C ILE A 89 -1.56 -3.06 12.39
N GLU A 90 -0.41 -3.61 12.76
CA GLU A 90 0.77 -2.79 13.06
C GLU A 90 1.75 -2.81 11.89
N THR A 91 2.46 -1.70 11.72
CA THR A 91 3.64 -1.59 10.85
C THR A 91 4.72 -0.83 11.61
N VAL A 92 5.96 -1.30 11.55
CA VAL A 92 7.06 -0.69 12.31
C VAL A 92 8.22 -0.39 11.37
N PHE A 93 8.65 0.87 11.32
CA PHE A 93 9.90 1.26 10.69
C PHE A 93 10.99 1.37 11.74
N ILE A 94 12.10 0.68 11.51
CA ILE A 94 13.27 0.62 12.39
C ILE A 94 14.44 1.23 11.60
N PRO A 95 14.84 2.47 11.90
CA PRO A 95 16.01 3.08 11.28
C PRO A 95 17.30 2.51 11.87
N GLU A 96 18.30 2.34 11.01
CA GLU A 96 19.67 2.01 11.36
C GLU A 96 20.61 2.96 10.57
N ASP A 97 21.92 2.93 10.83
CA ASP A 97 22.86 3.89 10.25
C ASP A 97 22.91 3.83 8.71
N ASP A 98 22.82 2.64 8.13
CA ASP A 98 23.00 2.39 6.69
C ASP A 98 21.74 1.84 5.99
N ARG A 99 20.68 1.55 6.75
CA ARG A 99 19.44 0.96 6.22
C ARG A 99 18.22 1.34 7.06
N GLY A 100 17.05 1.07 6.50
CA GLY A 100 15.79 1.07 7.24
C GLY A 100 15.08 -0.26 7.04
N THR A 101 14.58 -0.84 8.12
CA THR A 101 13.80 -2.08 8.09
C THR A 101 12.32 -1.75 8.29
N LEU A 102 11.45 -2.26 7.41
CA LEU A 102 10.00 -2.15 7.58
C LEU A 102 9.41 -3.51 7.94
N CYS A 103 8.87 -3.62 9.16
CA CYS A 103 8.09 -4.77 9.59
C CYS A 103 6.64 -4.59 9.13
N VAL A 104 6.15 -5.52 8.31
CA VAL A 104 4.83 -5.47 7.68
C VAL A 104 3.99 -6.65 8.17
N SER A 105 2.76 -6.37 8.60
CA SER A 105 1.79 -7.40 8.98
C SER A 105 1.15 -8.05 7.76
N SER A 106 0.87 -9.36 7.83
CA SER A 106 0.21 -10.11 6.75
C SER A 106 -1.25 -10.47 7.04
N GLN A 107 -1.68 -10.37 8.30
CA GLN A 107 -2.99 -10.80 8.77
C GLN A 107 -3.48 -9.90 9.91
N VAL A 108 -4.80 -9.88 10.14
CA VAL A 108 -5.40 -9.32 11.36
C VAL A 108 -5.45 -10.44 12.40
N GLY A 109 -4.59 -10.35 13.41
CA GLY A 109 -4.42 -11.45 14.37
C GLY A 109 -3.66 -12.65 13.80
N CYS A 110 -3.64 -13.77 14.53
CA CYS A 110 -2.98 -15.01 14.10
C CYS A 110 -3.58 -16.24 14.78
N ALA A 111 -3.92 -17.27 14.01
CA ALA A 111 -4.55 -18.50 14.49
C ALA A 111 -3.57 -19.53 15.11
N LEU A 112 -2.27 -19.24 15.14
CA LEU A 112 -1.25 -20.22 15.57
C LEU A 112 -1.07 -20.31 17.09
N GLU A 113 -1.67 -19.40 17.86
CA GLU A 113 -1.70 -19.44 19.34
C GLU A 113 -0.33 -19.60 20.04
N CYS A 114 0.75 -19.09 19.41
CA CYS A 114 2.07 -19.07 20.03
C CYS A 114 2.03 -18.35 21.39
N THR A 115 2.32 -19.07 22.49
CA THR A 115 2.07 -18.62 23.87
C THR A 115 2.87 -17.37 24.29
N PHE A 116 3.99 -17.11 23.61
CA PHE A 116 4.84 -15.93 23.80
C PHE A 116 4.44 -14.72 22.92
N CYS A 117 3.54 -14.91 21.96
CA CYS A 117 3.17 -13.90 20.98
C CYS A 117 1.93 -13.13 21.44
N SER A 118 2.02 -11.80 21.54
CA SER A 118 0.86 -10.95 21.86
C SER A 118 -0.25 -11.10 20.83
N THR A 119 0.09 -11.12 19.53
CA THR A 119 -0.87 -11.31 18.43
C THR A 119 -1.56 -12.68 18.50
N GLY A 120 -0.82 -13.74 18.86
CA GLY A 120 -1.40 -15.08 19.01
C GLY A 120 -2.44 -15.17 20.13
N ARG A 121 -2.29 -14.38 21.20
CA ARG A 121 -3.29 -14.31 22.28
C ARG A 121 -4.57 -13.55 21.90
N GLN A 122 -4.52 -12.72 20.86
CA GLN A 122 -5.69 -11.97 20.38
C GLN A 122 -6.61 -12.83 19.51
N GLY A 123 -6.15 -13.99 19.04
CA GLY A 123 -6.88 -14.84 18.10
C GLY A 123 -6.78 -14.35 16.66
N PHE A 124 -7.69 -14.82 15.81
CA PHE A 124 -7.73 -14.52 14.37
C PHE A 124 -9.11 -13.97 14.00
N ASN A 125 -9.13 -12.89 13.22
CA ASN A 125 -10.34 -12.27 12.68
C ASN A 125 -10.47 -12.52 11.18
#